data_AF-A0A165L1Q5-F1
#
_entry.id   AF-A0A165L1Q5-F1
#
_cell.length_a   1.000
_cell.length_b   1.000
_cell.length_c   1.000
_cell.angle_alpha   90.00
_cell.angle_beta   90.00
_cell.angle_gamma   90.00
#
_symmetry.space_group_name_H-M   'P 1'
#
loop_
_entity.id
_entity.type
_entity.pdbx_description
1 polymer ?
#
loop_
_entity_poly.entity_id
_entity_poly.type
_entity_poly.pdbx_seq_one_letter_code
_entity_poly.pdbx_strand_id
1 'polypeptide(L)'
;MNPRTDHEDEIDIRKTKNLTGIGCLLAVVLLILLLPFIIGWLFFRTGETTLEISSSPHDVHTIEVVKVDEFPDPVIDIRYGDQVMTKTKIPDEIKIHWESDQKATVTLIKGDRKQTIPIIFD
;
A
#
# COMPACT_ATOMS: atom_id res chain seq x y z
N MET A 1 -56.94 -27.62 -24.31
CA MET A 1 -55.98 -27.57 -23.18
C MET A 1 -55.34 -28.94 -23.04
N ASN A 2 -54.03 -29.06 -23.21
CA ASN A 2 -53.30 -30.33 -23.02
C ASN A 2 -52.53 -30.27 -21.68
N PRO A 3 -52.90 -31.06 -20.66
CA PRO A 3 -52.34 -31.00 -19.30
C PRO A 3 -50.98 -31.71 -19.15
N ARG A 4 -50.22 -31.84 -20.25
CA ARG A 4 -48.89 -32.45 -20.27
C ARG A 4 -47.79 -31.42 -20.49
N THR A 5 -48.10 -30.31 -21.15
CA THR A 5 -47.17 -29.22 -21.49
C THR A 5 -46.98 -28.22 -20.35
N ASP A 6 -48.00 -28.01 -19.52
CA ASP A 6 -47.95 -27.16 -18.33
C ASP A 6 -46.99 -27.68 -17.25
N HIS A 7 -46.86 -28.99 -17.12
CA HIS A 7 -46.02 -29.59 -16.08
C HIS A 7 -44.51 -29.56 -16.40
N GLU A 8 -44.14 -29.58 -17.69
CA GLU A 8 -42.74 -29.52 -18.15
C GLU A 8 -42.20 -28.09 -18.08
N ASP A 9 -43.00 -27.10 -18.48
CA ASP A 9 -42.65 -25.68 -18.42
C ASP A 9 -42.41 -25.20 -16.97
N GLU A 10 -43.20 -25.69 -16.00
CA GLU A 10 -43.07 -25.30 -14.60
C GLU A 10 -41.78 -25.83 -13.94
N ILE A 11 -41.31 -27.01 -14.38
CA ILE A 11 -40.06 -27.62 -13.90
C ILE A 11 -38.84 -26.85 -14.43
N ASP A 12 -38.86 -26.43 -15.69
CA ASP A 12 -37.75 -25.69 -16.29
C ASP A 12 -37.63 -24.28 -15.73
N ILE A 13 -38.74 -23.56 -15.49
CA ILE A 13 -38.72 -22.24 -14.86
C ILE A 13 -38.11 -22.27 -13.45
N ARG A 14 -38.38 -23.33 -12.65
CA ARG A 14 -37.78 -23.51 -11.33
C ARG A 14 -36.27 -23.77 -11.38
N LYS A 15 -35.81 -24.55 -12.37
CA LYS A 15 -34.37 -24.81 -12.56
C LYS A 15 -33.62 -23.55 -12.97
N THR A 16 -34.17 -22.75 -13.88
CA THR A 16 -33.52 -21.50 -14.33
C THR A 16 -33.43 -20.49 -13.19
N LYS A 17 -34.50 -20.33 -12.38
CA LYS A 17 -34.54 -19.36 -11.27
C LYS A 17 -33.49 -19.64 -10.17
N ASN A 18 -33.23 -20.91 -9.86
CA ASN A 18 -32.19 -21.28 -8.89
C ASN A 18 -30.76 -21.10 -9.45
N LEU A 19 -30.55 -21.37 -10.75
CA LEU A 19 -29.26 -21.13 -11.42
C LEU A 19 -28.90 -19.65 -11.48
N THR A 20 -29.88 -18.77 -11.74
CA THR A 20 -29.66 -17.31 -11.75
C THR A 20 -29.37 -16.77 -10.34
N GLY A 21 -30.02 -17.31 -9.30
CA GLY A 21 -29.76 -16.93 -7.90
C GLY A 21 -28.37 -17.34 -7.41
N ILE A 22 -27.92 -18.55 -7.75
CA ILE A 22 -26.57 -19.05 -7.39
C ILE A 22 -25.48 -18.29 -8.16
N GLY A 23 -25.71 -17.98 -9.45
CA GLY A 23 -24.77 -17.19 -10.24
C GLY A 23 -24.58 -15.78 -9.69
N CYS A 24 -25.65 -15.12 -9.23
CA CYS A 24 -25.56 -13.79 -8.64
C CYS A 24 -24.83 -13.80 -7.29
N LEU A 25 -25.15 -14.77 -6.41
CA LEU A 25 -24.44 -14.92 -5.14
C LEU A 25 -22.94 -15.20 -5.33
N LEU A 26 -22.58 -16.08 -6.26
CA LEU A 26 -21.18 -16.36 -6.58
C LEU A 26 -20.46 -15.14 -7.15
N ALA A 27 -21.12 -14.36 -8.02
CA ALA A 27 -20.56 -13.13 -8.56
C ALA A 27 -20.29 -12.10 -7.46
N VAL A 28 -21.22 -11.91 -6.52
CA VAL A 28 -21.04 -10.99 -5.39
C VAL A 28 -19.90 -11.45 -4.48
N VAL A 29 -19.82 -12.74 -4.16
CA VAL A 29 -18.73 -13.29 -3.33
C VAL A 29 -17.38 -13.15 -4.00
N LEU A 30 -17.29 -13.44 -5.30
CA LEU A 30 -16.06 -13.23 -6.08
C LEU A 30 -15.65 -11.77 -6.10
N LEU A 31 -16.60 -10.84 -6.25
CA LEU A 31 -16.31 -9.41 -6.30
C LEU A 31 -15.80 -8.90 -4.93
N ILE A 32 -16.38 -9.38 -3.83
CA ILE A 32 -15.93 -9.07 -2.46
C ILE A 32 -14.53 -9.64 -2.18
N LEU A 33 -14.17 -10.79 -2.75
CA LEU A 33 -12.83 -11.37 -2.60
C LEU A 33 -11.78 -10.73 -3.51
N LEU A 34 -12.15 -10.45 -4.76
CA LEU A 34 -11.21 -9.94 -5.76
C LEU A 34 -10.89 -8.47 -5.58
N LEU A 35 -11.84 -7.63 -5.14
CA LEU A 35 -11.54 -6.21 -4.88
C LEU A 35 -10.40 -5.99 -3.88
N PRO A 36 -10.45 -6.52 -2.64
CA PRO A 36 -9.38 -6.32 -1.67
C PRO A 36 -8.10 -7.02 -2.12
N PHE A 37 -8.19 -8.13 -2.87
CA PHE A 37 -7.03 -8.78 -3.45
C PHE A 37 -6.33 -7.88 -4.48
N ILE A 38 -7.07 -7.24 -5.39
CA ILE A 38 -6.52 -6.32 -6.39
C ILE A 38 -5.94 -5.07 -5.71
N ILE A 39 -6.65 -4.50 -4.73
CA ILE A 39 -6.19 -3.31 -3.99
C ILE A 39 -4.91 -3.65 -3.21
N GLY A 40 -4.93 -4.72 -2.42
CA GLY A 40 -3.75 -5.19 -1.69
C GLY A 40 -2.59 -5.50 -2.63
N TRP A 41 -2.86 -6.10 -3.79
CA TRP A 41 -1.83 -6.38 -4.78
C TRP A 41 -1.22 -5.12 -5.39
N LEU A 42 -2.02 -4.07 -5.64
CA LEU A 42 -1.52 -2.78 -6.11
C LEU A 42 -0.62 -2.09 -5.07
N PHE A 43 -1.00 -2.12 -3.78
CA PHE A 43 -0.18 -1.57 -2.70
C PHE A 43 1.12 -2.35 -2.45
N PHE A 44 1.12 -3.67 -2.64
CA PHE A 44 2.35 -4.48 -2.51
C PHE A 44 3.29 -4.37 -3.72
N ARG A 45 2.82 -3.83 -4.85
CA ARG A 45 3.61 -3.77 -6.09
C ARG A 45 4.61 -2.63 -6.13
N THR A 46 4.37 -1.58 -5.34
CA THR A 46 5.40 -0.56 -5.10
C THR A 46 6.44 -1.23 -4.23
N GLY A 47 7.62 -1.52 -4.78
CA GLY A 47 8.76 -2.09 -4.04
C GLY A 47 9.32 -1.15 -2.97
N GLU A 48 8.47 -0.33 -2.37
CA GLU A 48 8.79 0.62 -1.32
C GLU A 48 8.52 -0.02 0.03
N THR A 49 9.53 -0.11 0.87
CA THR A 49 9.43 -0.53 2.26
C THR A 49 9.72 0.67 3.15
N THR A 50 8.73 1.18 3.86
CA THR A 50 8.95 2.23 4.87
C THR A 50 9.88 1.69 5.95
N LEU A 51 11.03 2.35 6.13
CA LEU A 51 12.04 1.99 7.11
C LEU A 51 11.81 2.73 8.43
N GLU A 52 11.53 4.04 8.35
CA GLU A 52 11.33 4.89 9.52
C GLU A 52 10.36 6.02 9.16
N ILE A 53 9.45 6.35 10.07
CA ILE A 53 8.57 7.50 9.95
C ILE A 53 8.59 8.27 11.28
N SER A 54 8.76 9.59 11.20
CA SER A 54 8.81 10.43 12.38
C SER A 54 8.10 11.76 12.14
N SER A 55 7.26 12.15 13.08
CA SER A 55 6.57 13.43 13.06
C SER A 55 7.25 14.44 13.98
N SER A 56 7.12 15.71 13.62
CA SER A 56 7.53 16.85 14.45
C SER A 56 6.84 16.84 15.81
N PRO A 57 7.39 17.52 16.84
CA PRO A 57 6.79 17.59 18.18
C PRO A 57 5.31 17.96 18.23
N HIS A 58 4.82 18.83 17.33
CA HIS A 58 3.41 19.21 17.24
C HIS A 58 2.69 18.65 16.01
N ASP A 59 3.21 17.58 15.39
CA ASP A 59 2.61 16.89 14.23
C ASP A 59 2.34 17.80 13.01
N VAL A 60 3.10 18.88 12.85
CA VAL A 60 3.01 19.80 11.71
C VAL A 60 3.70 19.22 10.47
N HIS A 61 4.85 18.58 10.66
CA HIS A 61 5.66 18.00 9.59
C HIS A 61 6.01 16.54 9.87
N THR A 62 6.18 15.76 8.80
CA THR A 62 6.56 14.35 8.87
C THR A 62 7.75 14.12 7.96
N ILE A 63 8.68 13.30 8.43
CA ILE A 63 9.80 12.78 7.65
C ILE A 63 9.59 11.27 7.53
N GLU A 64 9.58 10.79 6.29
CA GLU A 64 9.48 9.37 5.98
C GLU A 64 10.77 8.93 5.28
N VAL A 65 11.33 7.81 5.72
CA VAL A 65 12.47 7.17 5.06
C VAL A 65 12.02 5.83 4.52
N VAL A 66 12.08 5.69 3.19
CA VAL A 66 11.55 4.56 2.44
C VAL A 66 12.66 3.90 1.64
N LYS A 67 12.71 2.57 1.65
CA LYS A 67 13.59 1.78 0.80
C LYS A 67 12.84 1.42 -0.48
N VAL A 68 13.35 1.85 -1.63
CA VAL A 68 12.79 1.53 -2.94
C VAL A 68 13.64 0.43 -3.57
N ASP A 69 13.03 -0.75 -3.77
CA ASP A 69 13.62 -1.89 -4.46
C ASP A 69 13.60 -1.67 -5.98
N GLU A 70 14.45 -0.74 -6.43
CA GLU A 70 14.71 -0.48 -7.85
C GLU A 70 15.85 -1.38 -8.37
N PHE A 71 15.77 -1.80 -9.65
CA PHE A 71 16.82 -2.60 -10.29
C PHE A 71 17.84 -1.69 -10.97
N PRO A 72 19.17 -1.90 -10.84
CA PRO A 72 19.84 -3.10 -10.33
C PRO A 72 20.10 -3.13 -8.81
N ASP A 73 20.11 -1.97 -8.16
CA ASP A 73 20.41 -1.83 -6.73
C ASP A 73 19.32 -1.02 -6.04
N PRO A 74 18.85 -1.44 -4.85
CA PRO A 74 17.86 -0.70 -4.09
C PRO A 74 18.38 0.65 -3.59
N VAL A 75 17.49 1.64 -3.56
CA VAL A 75 17.77 3.01 -3.10
C VAL A 75 16.93 3.35 -1.88
N ILE A 76 17.26 4.45 -1.21
CA ILE A 76 16.50 5.00 -0.09
C ILE A 76 16.08 6.41 -0.41
N ASP A 77 14.80 6.68 -0.26
CA ASP A 77 14.21 8.00 -0.35
C ASP A 77 13.94 8.54 1.04
N ILE A 78 14.48 9.73 1.32
CA ILE A 78 14.10 10.53 2.48
C ILE A 78 13.10 11.57 1.98
N ARG A 79 11.83 11.39 2.36
CA ARG A 79 10.69 12.23 1.98
C ARG A 79 10.37 13.19 3.11
N TYR A 80 10.27 14.48 2.80
CA TYR A 80 9.96 15.52 3.78
C TYR A 80 9.26 16.69 3.08
N GLY A 81 8.03 17.02 3.50
CA GLY A 81 7.19 17.98 2.77
C GLY A 81 7.01 17.52 1.32
N ASP A 82 7.27 18.42 0.37
CA ASP A 82 7.23 18.12 -1.08
C ASP A 82 8.59 17.67 -1.65
N GLN A 83 9.60 17.50 -0.79
CA GLN A 83 10.96 17.17 -1.22
C GLN A 83 11.25 15.68 -1.04
N VAL A 84 12.00 15.13 -2.01
CA VAL A 84 12.47 13.75 -1.99
C VAL A 84 13.98 13.76 -2.20
N MET A 85 14.70 13.10 -1.29
CA MET A 85 16.15 12.98 -1.35
C MET A 85 16.57 11.52 -1.41
N THR A 86 16.94 11.09 -2.62
CA THR A 86 17.36 9.71 -2.89
C THR A 86 18.83 9.46 -2.52
N LYS A 87 19.09 8.30 -1.93
CA LYS A 87 20.40 7.80 -1.51
C LYS A 87 20.57 6.36 -1.98
N THR A 88 21.67 6.10 -2.69
CA THR A 88 22.00 4.77 -3.21
C THR A 88 22.67 3.84 -2.18
N LYS A 89 23.00 4.35 -1.00
CA LYS A 89 23.64 3.56 0.07
C LYS A 89 22.65 3.28 1.18
N ILE A 90 22.20 2.04 1.28
CA ILE A 90 21.37 1.56 2.39
C ILE A 90 22.18 1.58 3.69
N PRO A 91 21.78 2.37 4.72
CA PRO A 91 22.33 2.32 6.06
C PRO A 91 21.76 1.13 6.82
N ASP A 92 22.46 0.73 7.88
CA ASP A 92 22.01 -0.31 8.80
C ASP A 92 21.03 0.27 9.84
N GLU A 93 21.21 1.55 10.19
CA GLU A 93 20.36 2.26 11.15
C GLU A 93 20.04 3.68 10.66
N ILE A 94 18.81 4.11 10.89
CA ILE A 94 18.30 5.45 10.59
C ILE A 94 17.80 6.07 11.90
N LYS A 95 18.21 7.31 12.18
CA LYS A 95 17.76 8.07 13.35
C LYS A 95 17.27 9.44 12.91
N ILE A 96 16.05 9.79 13.29
CA ILE A 96 15.49 11.12 13.05
C ILE A 96 15.41 11.85 14.39
N HIS A 97 16.01 13.03 14.46
CA HIS A 97 15.97 13.88 15.65
C HIS A 97 15.35 15.22 15.31
N TRP A 98 14.29 15.60 16.02
CA TRP A 98 13.64 16.89 15.86
C TRP A 98 14.21 17.90 16.85
N GLU A 99 14.70 19.03 16.35
CA GLU A 99 15.11 20.18 17.17
C GLU A 99 13.94 21.16 17.39
N SER A 100 13.03 21.23 16.44
CA SER A 100 11.79 22.01 16.47
C SER A 100 10.84 21.47 15.39
N ASP A 101 9.62 22.00 15.26
CA ASP A 101 8.74 21.56 14.17
C ASP A 101 9.31 21.85 12.77
N GLN A 102 10.14 22.87 12.65
CA GLN A 102 10.73 23.31 11.38
C GLN A 102 12.12 22.72 11.12
N LYS A 103 12.72 22.03 12.11
CA LYS A 103 14.11 21.58 12.02
C LYS A 103 14.26 20.17 12.54
N ALA A 104 14.78 19.33 11.68
CA ALA A 104 15.14 17.97 12.02
C ALA A 104 16.52 17.61 11.48
N THR A 105 17.12 16.60 12.07
CA THR A 105 18.37 16.03 11.64
C THR A 105 18.15 14.54 11.38
N VAL A 106 18.39 14.11 10.14
CA VAL A 106 18.38 12.70 9.76
C VAL A 106 19.81 12.18 9.80
N THR A 107 20.01 11.13 10.57
CA THR A 107 21.28 10.42 10.74
C THR A 107 21.18 9.06 10.10
N LEU A 108 22.06 8.79 9.13
CA LEU A 108 22.23 7.49 8.48
C LEU A 108 23.52 6.85 8.98
N ILE A 109 23.46 5.61 9.48
CA ILE A 109 24.62 4.89 10.03
C ILE A 109 24.82 3.60 9.24
N LYS A 110 26.05 3.38 8.74
CA LYS A 110 26.46 2.14 8.06
C LYS A 110 27.81 1.68 8.59
N GLY A 111 27.82 0.64 9.41
CA GLY A 111 28.99 0.29 10.23
C GLY A 111 29.51 1.51 11.00
N ASP A 112 30.81 1.80 10.88
CA ASP A 112 31.45 2.95 11.55
C ASP A 112 31.24 4.30 10.85
N ARG A 113 30.56 4.32 9.69
CA ARG A 113 30.34 5.55 8.93
C ARG A 113 28.98 6.14 9.27
N LYS A 114 28.99 7.42 9.65
CA LYS A 114 27.79 8.20 9.92
C LYS A 114 27.66 9.34 8.91
N GLN A 115 26.47 9.53 8.37
CA GLN A 115 26.11 10.70 7.57
C GLN A 115 24.96 11.43 8.25
N THR A 116 25.13 12.73 8.48
CA THR A 116 24.12 13.60 9.09
C THR A 116 23.60 14.56 8.02
N ILE A 117 22.28 14.65 7.91
CA ILE A 117 21.58 15.49 6.93
C ILE A 117 20.65 16.43 7.71
N PRO A 118 20.92 17.74 7.72
CA PRO A 118 19.99 18.71 8.29
C PRO A 118 18.81 18.90 7.33
N ILE A 119 17.60 18.87 7.88
CA ILE A 119 16.34 19.15 7.19
C ILE A 119 15.72 20.40 7.83
N ILE A 120 15.43 21.38 7.00
CA ILE A 120 14.78 22.62 7.40
C ILE A 120 13.52 22.76 6.55
N PHE A 121 12.39 22.93 7.21
CA PHE A 121 11.11 23.23 6.59
C PHE A 121 10.96 24.76 6.54
N ASP A 122 10.63 25.28 5.34
CA ASP A 122 10.34 26.70 5.10
C ASP A 122 8.91 27.07 5.51
#